data_AF-A0A4W3GU33-F1
#
_entry.id   AF-A0A4W3GU33-F1
#
_cell.length_a   1.000
_cell.length_b   1.000
_cell.length_c   1.000
_cell.angle_alpha   90.00
_cell.angle_beta   90.00
_cell.angle_gamma   90.00
#
_symmetry.space_group_name_H-M   'P 1'
#
loop_
_entity.id
_entity.type
_entity.pdbx_description
1 polymer ?
#
loop_
_entity_poly.entity_id
_entity_poly.type
_entity_poly.pdbx_seq_one_letter_code
_entity_poly.pdbx_strand_id
1 'polypeptide(L)'
;MLQQILRDMYIDPDLLAELNDDQKQILFYKMREEQVRRWTERERLERLEDAGLEAPTMSKVRRVEWLHGKDNEVWVWIMGEAPGDKPYEQITEEIMAKSARQQAQQEALAKWRHRKARPQQTLLSLPQKREEEERQRGEAEIRCQEEIRANELYISLKEAHQQGRSESDEREWEEMLRRSKAADEDRKHMARRARDEYHRQSLRAIERGKVAGLSHLFQNRTADQNTNFSNGQPARPLSSREAVVRWFQEEQVSRRSAFERDSNVVAPWFHGIISRQEAEELLMNTAEGSFLTRVSERIWGYILSYRQQTGFKHFPVDASGGFYSFLGVDPIRHETLADLIHFHKDEIITTTGNELLHEACGQTRRPPDYSELFPTPSQPQ
;
A
#
# COMPACT_ATOMS: atom_id res chain seq x y z
N MET A 1 4.13 0.62 1.39
CA MET A 1 4.40 1.96 1.94
C MET A 1 3.43 3.00 1.37
N LEU A 2 3.33 3.13 0.04
CA LEU A 2 2.45 4.13 -0.58
C LEU A 2 0.99 3.97 -0.14
N GLN A 3 0.49 2.74 -0.13
CA GLN A 3 -0.88 2.43 0.29
C GLN A 3 -1.16 2.88 1.73
N GLN A 4 -0.19 2.75 2.63
CA GLN A 4 -0.31 3.21 4.01
C GLN A 4 -0.43 4.73 4.08
N ILE A 5 0.40 5.45 3.33
CA ILE A 5 0.36 6.92 3.25
C ILE A 5 -0.98 7.38 2.67
N LEU A 6 -1.48 6.71 1.62
CA LEU A 6 -2.79 7.03 1.04
C LEU A 6 -3.95 6.66 1.98
N ARG A 7 -3.81 5.62 2.80
CA ARG A 7 -4.80 5.24 3.82
C ARG A 7 -4.88 6.29 4.91
N ASP A 8 -3.75 6.66 5.48
CA ASP A 8 -3.67 7.56 6.64
C ASP A 8 -3.69 9.04 6.23
N MET A 9 -3.49 9.34 4.94
CA MET A 9 -3.33 10.69 4.40
C MET A 9 -2.20 11.51 5.06
N TYR A 10 -1.24 10.83 5.68
CA TYR A 10 -0.14 11.43 6.43
C TYR A 10 1.21 10.86 5.97
N ILE A 11 2.16 11.74 5.70
CA ILE A 11 3.56 11.39 5.44
C ILE A 11 4.45 11.97 6.54
N ASP A 12 5.43 11.17 6.98
CA ASP A 12 6.44 11.62 7.94
C ASP A 12 7.28 12.76 7.34
N PRO A 13 7.53 13.87 8.06
CA PRO A 13 8.38 14.95 7.55
C PRO A 13 9.79 14.49 7.17
N ASP A 14 10.38 13.58 7.95
CA ASP A 14 11.73 13.06 7.67
C ASP A 14 11.72 12.21 6.39
N LEU A 15 10.71 11.35 6.22
CA LEU A 15 10.53 10.57 4.99
C LEU A 15 10.25 11.46 3.78
N LEU A 16 9.44 12.51 3.94
CA LEU A 16 9.17 13.45 2.87
C LEU A 16 10.43 14.21 2.45
N ALA A 17 11.31 14.53 3.40
CA ALA A 17 12.61 15.16 3.13
C ALA A 17 13.60 14.24 2.39
N GLU A 18 13.40 12.92 2.47
CA GLU A 18 14.18 11.93 1.72
C GLU A 18 13.70 11.74 0.28
N LEU A 19 12.44 12.06 -0.03
CA LEU A 19 11.93 11.96 -1.41
C LEU A 19 12.52 13.04 -2.32
N ASN A 20 12.89 12.65 -3.53
CA ASN A 20 13.23 13.61 -4.58
C ASN A 20 11.98 14.35 -5.09
N ASP A 21 12.17 15.41 -5.88
CA ASP A 21 11.05 16.27 -6.28
C ASP A 21 10.04 15.55 -7.19
N ASP A 22 10.50 14.66 -8.06
CA ASP A 22 9.63 13.84 -8.91
C ASP A 22 8.77 12.88 -8.07
N GLN A 23 9.38 12.23 -7.08
CA GLN A 23 8.71 11.34 -6.11
C GLN A 23 7.68 12.10 -5.28
N LYS A 24 8.05 13.26 -4.74
CA LYS A 24 7.14 14.15 -4.01
C LYS A 24 5.96 14.52 -4.89
N GLN A 25 6.21 14.92 -6.13
CA GLN A 25 5.19 15.33 -7.07
C GLN A 25 4.19 14.21 -7.36
N ILE A 26 4.69 12.98 -7.58
CA ILE A 26 3.84 11.81 -7.82
C ILE A 26 3.06 11.42 -6.56
N LEU A 27 3.69 11.47 -5.40
CA LEU A 27 3.05 11.17 -4.11
C LEU A 27 1.93 12.17 -3.82
N PHE A 28 2.21 13.48 -3.90
CA PHE A 28 1.20 14.52 -3.65
C PHE A 28 0.05 14.42 -4.63
N TYR A 29 0.32 14.08 -5.89
CA TYR A 29 -0.74 13.79 -6.85
C TYR A 29 -1.61 12.61 -6.39
N LYS A 30 -1.02 11.49 -5.97
CA LYS A 30 -1.78 10.33 -5.45
C LYS A 30 -2.58 10.65 -4.19
N MET A 31 -1.99 11.40 -3.27
CA MET A 31 -2.68 11.86 -2.05
C MET A 31 -3.88 12.74 -2.41
N ARG A 32 -3.71 13.66 -3.37
CA ARG A 32 -4.79 14.52 -3.85
C ARG A 32 -5.92 13.73 -4.53
N GLU A 33 -5.58 12.75 -5.38
CA GLU A 33 -6.57 11.83 -5.97
C GLU A 33 -7.40 11.14 -4.88
N GLU A 34 -6.74 10.64 -3.83
CA GLU A 34 -7.42 9.95 -2.73
C GLU A 34 -8.28 10.90 -1.87
N GLN A 35 -7.83 12.14 -1.64
CA GLN A 35 -8.67 13.18 -1.00
C GLN A 35 -9.94 13.44 -1.79
N VAL A 36 -9.81 13.65 -3.10
CA VAL A 36 -10.95 13.91 -3.98
C VAL A 36 -11.89 12.72 -4.01
N ARG A 37 -11.35 11.49 -4.11
CA ARG A 37 -12.14 10.25 -4.06
C ARG A 37 -12.93 10.12 -2.75
N ARG A 38 -12.28 10.31 -1.60
CA ARG A 38 -12.93 10.26 -0.27
C ARG A 38 -14.00 11.33 -0.10
N TRP A 39 -13.72 12.54 -0.56
CA TRP A 39 -14.68 13.64 -0.52
C TRP A 39 -15.89 13.34 -1.41
N THR A 40 -15.66 12.86 -2.63
CA THR A 40 -16.71 12.51 -3.60
C THR A 40 -17.59 11.36 -3.08
N GLU A 41 -16.97 10.35 -2.46
CA GLU A 41 -17.70 9.24 -1.86
C GLU A 41 -18.54 9.69 -0.65
N ARG A 42 -18.00 10.59 0.18
CA ARG A 42 -18.75 11.18 1.29
C ARG A 42 -19.95 11.99 0.80
N GLU A 43 -19.76 12.89 -0.16
CA GLU A 43 -20.83 13.65 -0.82
C GLU A 43 -21.89 12.73 -1.43
N ARG A 44 -21.47 11.62 -2.03
CA ARG A 44 -22.38 10.64 -2.60
C ARG A 44 -23.18 9.93 -1.51
N LEU A 45 -22.56 9.54 -0.40
CA LEU A 45 -23.22 8.89 0.72
C LEU A 45 -24.20 9.84 1.40
N GLU A 46 -23.82 11.10 1.65
CA GLU A 46 -24.70 12.14 2.18
C GLU A 46 -25.92 12.34 1.27
N ARG A 47 -25.74 12.40 -0.06
CA ARG A 47 -26.86 12.48 -1.01
C ARG A 47 -27.76 11.26 -1.03
N LEU A 48 -27.20 10.07 -0.82
CA LEU A 48 -27.97 8.83 -0.75
C LEU A 48 -28.75 8.72 0.58
N GLU A 49 -28.16 9.20 1.68
CA GLU A 49 -28.82 9.34 2.99
C GLU A 49 -29.96 10.36 2.92
N ASP A 50 -29.72 11.55 2.34
CA ASP A 50 -30.75 12.57 2.10
C ASP A 50 -31.88 12.06 1.18
N ALA A 51 -31.57 11.13 0.27
CA ALA A 51 -32.55 10.50 -0.62
C ALA A 51 -33.18 9.21 -0.07
N GLY A 52 -32.76 8.74 1.12
CA GLY A 52 -33.30 7.54 1.76
C GLY A 52 -33.00 6.20 1.06
N LEU A 53 -31.89 6.08 0.32
CA LEU A 53 -31.52 4.87 -0.44
C LEU A 53 -30.31 4.14 0.18
N GLU A 54 -30.40 2.81 0.37
CA GLU A 54 -29.27 1.99 0.87
C GLU A 54 -28.19 1.72 -0.21
N ALA A 55 -26.92 1.69 0.20
CA ALA A 55 -25.78 1.50 -0.68
C ALA A 55 -25.60 0.03 -1.15
N PRO A 56 -25.21 -0.23 -2.42
CA PRO A 56 -25.07 -1.58 -2.94
C PRO A 56 -23.79 -2.28 -2.45
N THR A 57 -23.90 -3.56 -2.09
CA THR A 57 -22.77 -4.43 -1.70
C THR A 57 -22.17 -5.14 -2.92
N MET A 58 -20.84 -5.03 -3.10
CA MET A 58 -20.11 -5.70 -4.19
C MET A 58 -19.87 -7.19 -3.86
N SER A 59 -20.38 -8.12 -4.66
CA SER A 59 -20.20 -9.57 -4.49
C SER A 59 -19.30 -10.19 -5.58
N LYS A 60 -18.45 -11.15 -5.20
CA LYS A 60 -17.39 -11.77 -6.02
C LYS A 60 -17.92 -12.83 -7.01
N VAL A 61 -17.39 -12.82 -8.24
CA VAL A 61 -17.75 -13.71 -9.35
C VAL A 61 -17.18 -15.13 -9.17
N ARG A 62 -17.96 -16.17 -9.49
CA ARG A 62 -17.54 -17.60 -9.54
C ARG A 62 -17.48 -18.09 -11.00
N ARG A 63 -16.53 -18.98 -11.32
CA ARG A 63 -16.31 -19.58 -12.66
C ARG A 63 -16.98 -20.97 -12.76
N VAL A 64 -17.53 -21.30 -13.95
CA VAL A 64 -18.26 -22.55 -14.25
C VAL A 64 -17.50 -23.38 -15.30
N GLU A 65 -17.46 -24.71 -15.12
CA GLU A 65 -16.95 -25.70 -16.09
C GLU A 65 -18.10 -26.62 -16.56
N TRP A 66 -18.15 -26.94 -17.86
CA TRP A 66 -19.26 -27.67 -18.50
C TRP A 66 -18.93 -29.15 -18.76
N LEU A 67 -19.90 -30.03 -18.54
CA LEU A 67 -19.83 -31.46 -18.88
C LEU A 67 -20.34 -31.69 -20.32
N HIS A 68 -19.77 -32.65 -21.05
CA HIS A 68 -20.13 -32.95 -22.45
C HIS A 68 -20.70 -34.37 -22.59
N GLY A 69 -21.68 -34.54 -23.48
CA GLY A 69 -22.36 -35.79 -23.83
C GLY A 69 -21.57 -36.64 -24.84
N LYS A 70 -22.15 -37.78 -25.24
CA LYS A 70 -21.50 -38.77 -26.15
C LYS A 70 -21.34 -38.28 -27.59
N ASP A 71 -22.10 -37.26 -27.95
CA ASP A 71 -22.04 -36.48 -29.19
C ASP A 71 -21.03 -35.33 -29.13
N ASN A 72 -20.33 -35.17 -28.00
CA ASN A 72 -19.41 -34.07 -27.72
C ASN A 72 -20.09 -32.69 -27.62
N GLU A 73 -21.42 -32.64 -27.46
CA GLU A 73 -22.18 -31.43 -27.13
C GLU A 73 -22.34 -31.28 -25.60
N VAL A 74 -22.68 -30.08 -25.12
CA VAL A 74 -22.84 -29.85 -23.67
C VAL A 74 -23.96 -30.73 -23.13
N TRP A 75 -23.67 -31.52 -22.09
CA TRP A 75 -24.63 -32.42 -21.47
C TRP A 75 -25.65 -31.62 -20.66
N VAL A 76 -26.92 -31.71 -21.05
CA VAL A 76 -28.04 -31.06 -20.39
C VAL A 76 -28.89 -32.12 -19.71
N TRP A 77 -29.02 -32.01 -18.39
CA TRP A 77 -30.00 -32.78 -17.62
C TRP A 77 -31.12 -31.88 -17.16
N ILE A 78 -32.35 -32.27 -17.48
CA ILE A 78 -33.56 -31.55 -17.14
C ILE A 78 -34.18 -32.26 -15.93
N MET A 79 -34.14 -31.59 -14.78
CA MET A 79 -34.79 -32.07 -13.55
C MET A 79 -36.27 -32.39 -13.82
N GLY A 80 -36.68 -33.64 -13.59
CA GLY A 80 -38.08 -34.04 -13.68
C GLY A 80 -38.52 -34.62 -15.02
N GLU A 81 -37.65 -34.68 -16.03
CA GLU A 81 -37.95 -35.30 -17.33
C GLU A 81 -37.21 -36.62 -17.58
N ALA A 82 -36.26 -37.00 -16.71
CA ALA A 82 -35.54 -38.26 -16.85
C ALA A 82 -36.40 -39.47 -16.44
N PRO A 83 -36.22 -40.65 -17.06
CA PRO A 83 -36.99 -41.85 -16.71
C PRO A 83 -36.80 -42.22 -15.23
N GLY A 84 -37.87 -42.11 -14.45
CA GLY A 84 -37.87 -42.42 -13.01
C GLY A 84 -37.65 -41.21 -12.08
N ASP A 85 -37.49 -40.00 -12.63
CA ASP A 85 -37.47 -38.78 -11.81
C ASP A 85 -38.86 -38.43 -11.26
N LYS A 86 -38.86 -37.82 -10.07
CA LYS A 86 -40.04 -37.14 -9.53
C LYS A 86 -40.30 -35.87 -10.37
N PRO A 87 -41.55 -35.38 -10.47
CA PRO A 87 -41.81 -34.12 -11.16
C PRO A 87 -40.99 -32.97 -10.56
N TYR A 88 -40.61 -32.01 -11.41
CA TYR A 88 -39.74 -30.88 -11.08
C TYR A 88 -40.19 -30.13 -9.81
N GLU A 89 -41.49 -29.89 -9.67
CA GLU A 89 -42.07 -29.21 -8.50
C GLU A 89 -41.74 -29.96 -7.21
N GLN A 90 -41.81 -31.28 -7.21
CA GLN A 90 -41.56 -32.09 -6.02
C GLN A 90 -40.07 -32.19 -5.69
N ILE A 91 -39.19 -32.21 -6.70
CA ILE A 91 -37.73 -32.17 -6.50
C ILE A 91 -37.31 -30.83 -5.89
N THR A 92 -37.83 -29.72 -6.42
CA THR A 92 -37.49 -28.37 -5.91
C THR A 92 -37.98 -28.16 -4.48
N GLU A 93 -39.22 -28.56 -4.16
CA GLU A 93 -39.76 -28.51 -2.79
C GLU A 93 -38.90 -29.32 -1.80
N GLU A 94 -38.47 -30.52 -2.17
CA GLU A 94 -37.64 -31.36 -1.31
C GLU A 94 -36.24 -30.75 -1.07
N ILE A 95 -35.61 -30.19 -2.11
CA ILE A 95 -34.31 -29.51 -2.02
C ILE A 95 -34.42 -28.25 -1.14
N MET A 96 -35.47 -27.45 -1.34
CA MET A 96 -35.73 -26.26 -0.53
C MET A 96 -35.97 -26.62 0.93
N ALA A 97 -36.80 -27.63 1.20
CA ALA A 97 -37.09 -28.10 2.55
C ALA A 97 -35.85 -28.67 3.26
N LYS A 98 -35.00 -29.42 2.55
CA LYS A 98 -33.76 -29.99 3.10
C LYS A 98 -32.74 -28.89 3.41
N SER A 99 -32.61 -27.91 2.53
CA SER A 99 -31.75 -26.74 2.71
C SER A 99 -32.20 -25.89 3.90
N ALA A 100 -33.51 -25.63 4.01
CA ALA A 100 -34.10 -24.91 5.15
C ALA A 100 -33.83 -25.62 6.49
N ARG A 101 -33.93 -26.96 6.52
CA ARG A 101 -33.62 -27.76 7.73
C ARG A 101 -32.15 -27.68 8.11
N GLN A 102 -31.23 -27.81 7.15
CA GLN A 102 -29.80 -27.70 7.43
C GLN A 102 -29.42 -26.30 7.90
N GLN A 103 -29.99 -25.25 7.30
CA GLN A 103 -29.76 -23.87 7.71
C GLN A 103 -30.26 -23.63 9.14
N ALA A 104 -31.47 -24.10 9.48
CA ALA A 104 -31.99 -24.02 10.84
C ALA A 104 -31.09 -24.74 11.87
N GLN A 105 -30.51 -25.89 11.50
CA GLN A 105 -29.57 -26.63 12.37
C GLN A 105 -28.24 -25.87 12.56
N GLN A 106 -27.68 -25.29 11.48
CA GLN A 106 -26.46 -24.50 11.56
C GLN A 106 -26.65 -23.23 12.39
N GLU A 107 -27.77 -22.53 12.21
CA GLU A 107 -28.12 -21.36 13.02
C GLU A 107 -28.32 -21.72 14.49
N ALA A 108 -28.97 -22.85 14.79
CA ALA A 108 -29.13 -23.32 16.16
C ALA A 108 -27.78 -23.66 16.81
N LEU A 109 -26.87 -24.32 16.09
CA LEU A 109 -25.53 -24.64 16.58
C LEU A 109 -24.67 -23.39 16.76
N ALA A 110 -24.77 -22.42 15.85
CA ALA A 110 -24.10 -21.13 15.96
C ALA A 110 -24.59 -20.33 17.18
N LYS A 111 -25.91 -20.27 17.39
CA LYS A 111 -26.52 -19.65 18.58
C LYS A 111 -26.06 -20.34 19.86
N TRP A 112 -25.95 -21.67 19.88
CA TRP A 112 -25.45 -22.42 21.03
C TRP A 112 -23.97 -22.15 21.32
N ARG A 113 -23.11 -22.15 20.28
CA ARG A 113 -21.67 -21.82 20.40
C ARG A 113 -21.47 -20.39 20.90
N HIS A 114 -22.20 -19.44 20.34
CA HIS A 114 -22.16 -18.04 20.76
C HIS A 114 -22.59 -17.88 22.22
N ARG A 115 -23.64 -18.58 22.66
CA ARG A 115 -24.10 -18.55 24.06
C ARG A 115 -23.09 -19.16 25.03
N LYS A 116 -22.35 -20.21 24.65
CA LYS A 116 -21.29 -20.82 25.48
C LYS A 116 -20.00 -20.00 25.55
N ALA A 117 -19.63 -19.30 24.47
CA ALA A 117 -18.40 -18.50 24.42
C ALA A 117 -18.53 -17.11 25.06
N ARG A 118 -19.77 -16.58 25.15
CA ARG A 118 -20.06 -15.24 25.68
C ARG A 118 -19.52 -15.00 27.10
N PRO A 119 -19.64 -15.92 28.08
CA PRO A 119 -19.17 -15.65 29.44
C PRO A 119 -17.64 -15.55 29.56
N GLN A 120 -16.89 -16.41 28.86
CA GLN A 120 -15.42 -16.47 28.95
C GLN A 120 -14.73 -15.33 28.16
N GLN A 121 -15.25 -14.97 26.99
CA GLN A 121 -14.69 -13.87 26.18
C GLN A 121 -15.04 -12.49 26.75
N THR A 122 -16.22 -12.33 27.36
CA THR A 122 -16.62 -11.03 27.95
C THR A 122 -15.74 -10.69 29.15
N LEU A 123 -15.44 -11.64 30.05
CA LEU A 123 -14.62 -11.38 31.24
C LEU A 123 -13.16 -10.98 30.92
N LEU A 124 -12.55 -11.54 29.88
CA LEU A 124 -11.15 -11.24 29.50
C LEU A 124 -10.99 -9.97 28.64
N SER A 125 -12.02 -9.61 27.86
CA SER A 125 -11.95 -8.47 26.94
C SER A 125 -12.45 -7.15 27.51
N LEU A 126 -13.15 -7.16 28.66
CA LEU A 126 -13.71 -5.94 29.26
C LEU A 126 -12.68 -4.85 29.63
N PRO A 127 -11.49 -5.17 30.20
CA PRO A 127 -10.49 -4.15 30.52
C PRO A 127 -9.88 -3.54 29.25
N GLN A 128 -9.49 -4.38 28.28
CA GLN A 128 -8.91 -3.94 27.00
C GLN A 128 -9.92 -3.19 26.13
N LYS A 129 -11.19 -3.59 26.14
CA LYS A 129 -12.27 -2.85 25.45
C LYS A 129 -12.57 -1.52 26.13
N ARG A 130 -12.55 -1.44 27.46
CA ARG A 130 -12.73 -0.15 28.15
C ARG A 130 -11.60 0.81 27.86
N GLU A 131 -10.35 0.35 27.87
CA GLU A 131 -9.17 1.17 27.58
C GLU A 131 -9.11 1.61 26.11
N GLU A 132 -9.40 0.70 25.16
CA GLU A 132 -9.48 1.03 23.74
C GLU A 132 -10.70 1.93 23.43
N GLU A 133 -11.84 1.74 24.09
CA GLU A 133 -13.00 2.63 23.95
C GLU A 133 -12.74 4.02 24.57
N GLU A 134 -11.98 4.14 25.66
CA GLU A 134 -11.56 5.43 26.21
C GLU A 134 -10.56 6.14 25.28
N ARG A 135 -9.61 5.39 24.72
CA ARG A 135 -8.66 5.89 23.71
C ARG A 135 -9.40 6.35 22.44
N GLN A 136 -10.33 5.55 21.94
CA GLN A 136 -11.16 5.90 20.78
C GLN A 136 -12.13 7.04 21.08
N ARG A 137 -12.67 7.12 22.30
CA ARG A 137 -13.46 8.29 22.73
C ARG A 137 -12.60 9.55 22.75
N GLY A 138 -11.38 9.48 23.28
CA GLY A 138 -10.43 10.60 23.26
C GLY A 138 -10.03 11.02 21.84
N GLU A 139 -9.70 10.07 20.96
CA GLU A 139 -9.38 10.35 19.56
C GLU A 139 -10.58 10.89 18.76
N ALA A 140 -11.79 10.38 19.03
CA ALA A 140 -13.02 10.86 18.41
C ALA A 140 -13.41 12.25 18.92
N GLU A 141 -13.16 12.55 20.19
CA GLU A 141 -13.39 13.86 20.78
C GLU A 141 -12.40 14.89 20.23
N ILE A 142 -11.11 14.53 20.09
CA ILE A 142 -10.10 15.39 19.42
C ILE A 142 -10.53 15.65 17.97
N ARG A 143 -10.93 14.61 17.24
CA ARG A 143 -11.37 14.74 15.84
C ARG A 143 -12.63 15.58 15.70
N CYS A 144 -13.61 15.39 16.59
CA CYS A 144 -14.82 16.19 16.64
C CYS A 144 -14.49 17.65 16.97
N GLN A 145 -13.58 17.92 17.91
CA GLN A 145 -13.11 19.27 18.21
C GLN A 145 -12.34 19.90 17.04
N GLU A 146 -11.50 19.14 16.34
CA GLU A 146 -10.81 19.59 15.12
C GLU A 146 -11.79 19.90 14.00
N GLU A 147 -12.84 19.09 13.83
CA GLU A 147 -13.89 19.29 12.84
C GLU A 147 -14.78 20.49 13.19
N ILE A 148 -15.15 20.65 14.47
CA ILE A 148 -15.85 21.84 14.97
C ILE A 148 -14.98 23.08 14.73
N ARG A 149 -13.70 23.07 15.10
CA ARG A 149 -12.79 24.19 14.85
C ARG A 149 -12.60 24.48 13.36
N ALA A 150 -12.51 23.45 12.52
CA ALA A 150 -12.40 23.61 11.07
C ALA A 150 -13.68 24.21 10.48
N ASN A 151 -14.85 23.78 10.96
CA ASN A 151 -16.14 24.34 10.57
C ASN A 151 -16.32 25.77 11.09
N GLU A 152 -15.93 26.07 12.33
CA GLU A 152 -15.93 27.42 12.90
C GLU A 152 -14.98 28.34 12.13
N LEU A 153 -13.78 27.87 11.78
CA LEU A 153 -12.85 28.60 10.92
C LEU A 153 -13.44 28.83 9.52
N TYR A 154 -14.09 27.83 8.94
CA TYR A 154 -14.75 27.95 7.64
C TYR A 154 -15.93 28.93 7.67
N ILE A 155 -16.77 28.86 8.70
CA ILE A 155 -17.90 29.77 8.91
C ILE A 155 -17.38 31.18 9.17
N SER A 156 -16.40 31.36 10.05
CA SER A 156 -15.77 32.65 10.32
C SER A 156 -15.10 33.24 9.08
N LEU A 157 -14.41 32.42 8.28
CA LEU A 157 -13.82 32.84 7.00
C LEU A 157 -14.90 33.25 5.98
N LYS A 158 -16.00 32.50 5.93
CA LYS A 158 -17.17 32.79 5.08
C LYS A 158 -17.90 34.05 5.51
N GLU A 159 -18.05 34.29 6.81
CA GLU A 159 -18.69 35.46 7.41
C GLU A 159 -17.81 36.72 7.25
N ALA A 160 -16.50 36.61 7.50
CA ALA A 160 -15.54 37.68 7.21
C ALA A 160 -15.54 38.05 5.72
N HIS A 161 -15.70 37.06 4.84
CA HIS A 161 -15.86 37.27 3.41
C HIS A 161 -17.21 37.89 3.01
N GLN A 162 -18.29 37.66 3.77
CA GLN A 162 -19.61 38.26 3.52
C GLN A 162 -19.74 39.68 4.07
N GLN A 163 -19.08 40.00 5.18
CA GLN A 163 -19.16 41.31 5.84
C GLN A 163 -18.32 42.40 5.17
N GLY A 164 -17.46 42.05 4.21
CA GLY A 164 -16.53 42.97 3.54
C GLY A 164 -16.48 42.88 2.02
N ARG A 165 -17.55 42.44 1.32
CA ARG A 165 -17.52 42.27 -0.15
C ARG A 165 -17.25 43.59 -0.89
N SER A 166 -16.01 43.80 -1.31
CA SER A 166 -15.68 44.58 -2.50
C SER A 166 -15.67 43.65 -3.71
N GLU A 167 -16.02 44.14 -4.92
CA GLU A 167 -15.79 43.39 -6.17
C GLU A 167 -14.31 42.97 -6.34
N SER A 168 -13.38 43.60 -5.61
CA SER A 168 -11.97 43.21 -5.56
C SER A 168 -11.76 41.85 -4.89
N ASP A 169 -12.46 41.58 -3.78
CA ASP A 169 -12.24 40.37 -2.97
C ASP A 169 -12.83 39.12 -3.63
N GLU A 170 -13.92 39.28 -4.39
CA GLU A 170 -14.50 38.18 -5.18
C GLU A 170 -13.61 37.83 -6.39
N ARG A 171 -13.02 38.84 -7.04
CA ARG A 171 -12.00 38.63 -8.09
C ARG A 171 -10.75 37.95 -7.53
N GLU A 172 -10.28 38.34 -6.35
CA GLU A 172 -9.11 37.72 -5.70
C GLU A 172 -9.38 36.25 -5.32
N TRP A 173 -10.58 35.93 -4.83
CA TRP A 173 -10.97 34.55 -4.54
C TRP A 173 -11.07 33.70 -5.81
N GLU A 174 -11.68 34.22 -6.87
CA GLU A 174 -11.73 33.55 -8.18
C GLU A 174 -10.33 33.32 -8.74
N GLU A 175 -9.44 34.32 -8.62
CA GLU A 175 -8.04 34.19 -9.00
C GLU A 175 -7.32 33.13 -8.15
N MET A 176 -7.53 33.10 -6.84
CA MET A 176 -6.91 32.12 -5.95
C MET A 176 -7.41 30.70 -6.26
N LEU A 177 -8.70 30.54 -6.53
CA LEU A 177 -9.30 29.27 -6.94
C LEU A 177 -8.76 28.84 -8.32
N ARG A 178 -8.60 29.77 -9.25
CA ARG A 178 -7.99 29.52 -10.57
C ARG A 178 -6.53 29.11 -10.43
N ARG A 179 -5.74 29.79 -9.58
CA ARG A 179 -4.34 29.44 -9.28
C ARG A 179 -4.24 28.07 -8.62
N SER A 180 -5.14 27.74 -7.69
CA SER A 180 -5.21 26.42 -7.06
C SER A 180 -5.54 25.31 -8.07
N LYS A 181 -6.57 25.52 -8.92
CA LYS A 181 -6.93 24.58 -10.00
C LYS A 181 -5.79 24.42 -11.02
N ALA A 182 -5.13 25.50 -11.41
CA ALA A 182 -3.99 25.47 -12.31
C ALA A 182 -2.82 24.69 -11.68
N ALA A 183 -2.50 24.96 -10.42
CA ALA A 183 -1.47 24.21 -9.70
C ALA A 183 -1.82 22.70 -9.57
N ASP A 184 -3.09 22.35 -9.34
CA ASP A 184 -3.54 20.95 -9.31
C ASP A 184 -3.39 20.27 -10.70
N GLU A 185 -3.72 20.96 -11.80
CA GLU A 185 -3.52 20.45 -13.17
C GLU A 185 -2.05 20.37 -13.58
N ASP A 186 -1.22 21.33 -13.19
CA ASP A 186 0.24 21.30 -13.39
C ASP A 186 0.85 20.11 -12.65
N ARG A 187 0.47 19.91 -11.39
CA ARG A 187 0.88 18.75 -10.57
C ARG A 187 0.50 17.42 -11.21
N LYS A 188 -0.73 17.34 -11.75
CA LYS A 188 -1.24 16.17 -12.50
C LYS A 188 -0.48 15.95 -13.80
N HIS A 189 -0.18 17.01 -14.55
CA HIS A 189 0.59 16.92 -15.79
C HIS A 189 2.04 16.48 -15.54
N MET A 190 2.70 17.05 -14.53
CA MET A 190 4.04 16.64 -14.11
C MET A 190 4.07 15.17 -13.67
N ALA A 191 3.14 14.74 -12.82
CA ALA A 191 3.05 13.35 -12.36
C ALA A 191 2.78 12.36 -13.50
N ARG A 192 1.92 12.72 -14.48
CA ARG A 192 1.69 11.91 -15.69
C ARG A 192 2.94 11.81 -16.55
N ARG A 193 3.59 12.94 -16.87
CA ARG A 193 4.83 12.93 -17.67
C ARG A 193 5.92 12.08 -17.03
N ALA A 194 6.11 12.21 -15.71
CA ALA A 194 7.10 11.42 -14.98
C ALA A 194 6.79 9.91 -15.08
N ARG A 195 5.53 9.50 -14.88
CA ARG A 195 5.10 8.10 -15.03
C ARG A 195 5.25 7.58 -16.45
N ASP A 196 4.80 8.33 -17.45
CA ASP A 196 4.80 7.89 -18.84
C ASP A 196 6.21 7.80 -19.41
N GLU A 197 7.10 8.72 -19.03
CA GLU A 197 8.52 8.66 -19.39
C GLU A 197 9.19 7.43 -18.76
N TYR A 198 8.96 7.21 -17.47
CA TYR A 198 9.50 6.03 -16.80
C TYR A 198 8.96 4.73 -17.39
N HIS A 199 7.65 4.66 -17.66
CA HIS A 199 7.03 3.50 -18.28
C HIS A 199 7.61 3.23 -19.67
N ARG A 200 7.81 4.27 -20.50
CA ARG A 200 8.49 4.14 -21.80
C ARG A 200 9.92 3.63 -21.65
N GLN A 201 10.67 4.12 -20.67
CA GLN A 201 12.03 3.68 -20.42
C GLN A 201 12.10 2.23 -19.95
N SER A 202 11.23 1.85 -19.01
CA SER A 202 11.04 0.49 -18.53
C SER A 202 10.74 -0.49 -19.68
N LEU A 203 9.80 -0.14 -20.58
CA LEU A 203 9.47 -0.96 -21.74
C LEU A 203 10.69 -1.18 -22.65
N ARG A 204 11.49 -0.14 -22.90
CA ARG A 204 12.74 -0.27 -23.66
C ARG A 204 13.76 -1.18 -22.98
N ALA A 205 13.84 -1.17 -21.64
CA ALA A 205 14.72 -2.06 -20.90
C ALA A 205 14.28 -3.54 -21.01
N ILE A 206 12.96 -3.78 -20.99
CA ILE A 206 12.37 -5.12 -21.21
C ILE A 206 12.64 -5.60 -22.64
N GLU A 207 12.45 -4.76 -23.65
CA GLU A 207 12.73 -5.08 -25.06
C GLU A 207 14.20 -5.45 -25.30
N ARG A 208 15.13 -4.88 -24.53
CA ARG A 208 16.56 -5.25 -24.55
C ARG A 208 16.87 -6.59 -23.86
N GLY A 209 15.87 -7.30 -23.35
CA GLY A 209 16.03 -8.60 -22.70
C GLY A 209 16.65 -8.52 -21.30
N LYS A 210 16.73 -7.34 -20.68
CA LYS A 210 17.40 -7.12 -19.39
C LYS A 210 16.53 -7.43 -18.17
N VAL A 211 15.22 -7.61 -18.36
CA VAL A 211 14.29 -8.04 -17.30
C VAL A 211 14.01 -9.52 -17.50
N ALA A 212 14.55 -10.35 -16.61
CA ALA A 212 14.18 -11.75 -16.55
C ALA A 212 12.69 -11.87 -16.15
N GLY A 213 11.83 -12.19 -17.12
CA GLY A 213 10.69 -13.08 -16.91
C GLY A 213 9.45 -12.61 -16.15
N LEU A 214 9.30 -11.33 -15.77
CA LEU A 214 8.16 -10.96 -14.89
C LEU A 214 7.24 -9.83 -15.37
N SER A 215 7.60 -9.00 -16.34
CA SER A 215 6.72 -7.90 -16.77
C SER A 215 5.38 -8.40 -17.34
N HIS A 216 5.37 -9.53 -18.06
CA HIS A 216 4.16 -10.12 -18.65
C HIS A 216 3.28 -10.85 -17.61
N LEU A 217 3.84 -11.30 -16.48
CA LEU A 217 3.08 -11.97 -15.42
C LEU A 217 2.27 -10.98 -14.56
N PHE A 218 2.72 -9.72 -14.49
CA PHE A 218 2.13 -8.70 -13.61
C PHE A 218 1.25 -7.67 -14.32
N GLN A 219 1.38 -7.48 -15.64
CA GLN A 219 0.45 -6.62 -16.41
C GLN A 219 -1.00 -7.14 -16.37
N ASN A 220 -1.22 -8.46 -16.32
CA ASN A 220 -2.55 -9.07 -16.25
C ASN A 220 -3.17 -9.09 -14.83
N ARG A 221 -2.45 -8.65 -13.78
CA ARG A 221 -2.99 -8.59 -12.41
C ARG A 221 -3.38 -7.18 -11.96
N THR A 222 -3.11 -6.15 -12.76
CA THR A 222 -3.40 -4.75 -12.39
C THR A 222 -4.90 -4.43 -12.39
N ALA A 223 -5.73 -5.21 -13.09
CA ALA A 223 -7.19 -5.06 -13.09
C ALA A 223 -7.91 -5.86 -11.98
N ASP A 224 -7.36 -7.01 -11.55
CA ASP A 224 -8.07 -7.97 -10.67
C ASP A 224 -7.69 -7.88 -9.18
N GLN A 225 -6.69 -7.09 -8.80
CA GLN A 225 -6.25 -6.96 -7.39
C GLN A 225 -6.78 -5.72 -6.65
N ASN A 226 -7.78 -5.03 -7.21
CA ASN A 226 -8.57 -4.07 -6.42
C ASN A 226 -9.63 -4.77 -5.52
N THR A 227 -9.56 -6.09 -5.36
CA THR A 227 -10.43 -6.87 -4.49
C THR A 227 -9.68 -7.33 -3.23
N ASN A 228 -10.07 -6.76 -2.09
CA ASN A 228 -9.88 -7.29 -0.73
C ASN A 228 -8.44 -7.54 -0.25
N PHE A 229 -7.68 -6.47 0.00
CA PHE A 229 -6.69 -6.45 1.09
C PHE A 229 -7.18 -5.60 2.27
N SER A 230 -8.44 -5.80 2.65
CA SER A 230 -8.97 -5.45 3.96
C SER A 230 -8.76 -6.65 4.89
N ASN A 231 -7.57 -6.72 5.48
CA ASN A 231 -7.27 -7.26 6.81
C ASN A 231 -5.77 -7.58 6.92
N GLY A 232 -5.04 -6.80 7.72
CA GLY A 232 -3.76 -7.23 8.29
C GLY A 232 -2.51 -6.42 7.95
N GLN A 233 -2.58 -5.27 7.25
CA GLN A 233 -1.40 -4.39 7.23
C GLN A 233 -1.22 -3.78 8.63
N PRO A 234 -0.11 -4.05 9.35
CA PRO A 234 0.13 -3.45 10.65
C PRO A 234 0.08 -1.92 10.50
N ALA A 235 -0.35 -1.23 11.55
CA ALA A 235 -0.14 0.20 11.66
C ALA A 235 1.34 0.51 11.40
N ARG A 236 1.66 1.75 11.01
CA ARG A 236 3.04 2.27 10.96
C ARG A 236 3.81 1.71 12.17
N PRO A 237 5.10 1.28 12.03
CA PRO A 237 5.82 0.81 13.20
C PRO A 237 5.64 1.85 14.28
N LEU A 238 5.28 1.45 15.50
CA LEU A 238 5.25 2.33 16.66
C LEU A 238 6.70 2.74 16.99
N SER A 239 7.39 3.43 16.08
CA SER A 239 8.72 4.05 16.18
C SER A 239 9.79 3.24 16.96
N SER A 240 9.65 1.93 17.08
CA SER A 240 10.50 1.10 17.92
C SER A 240 11.40 0.32 16.99
N ARG A 241 12.71 0.53 17.16
CA ARG A 241 13.77 -0.16 16.44
C ARG A 241 13.58 -1.68 16.50
N GLU A 242 13.08 -2.20 17.62
CA GLU A 242 12.74 -3.61 17.82
C GLU A 242 11.61 -4.11 16.89
N ALA A 243 10.62 -3.26 16.60
CA ALA A 243 9.55 -3.60 15.67
C ALA A 243 10.08 -3.78 14.24
N VAL A 244 11.03 -2.94 13.84
CA VAL A 244 11.70 -3.01 12.52
C VAL A 244 12.59 -4.23 12.42
N VAL A 245 13.37 -4.53 13.48
CA VAL A 245 14.18 -5.76 13.57
C VAL A 245 13.27 -7.00 13.42
N ARG A 246 12.15 -7.04 14.14
CA ARG A 246 11.21 -8.17 14.08
C ARG A 246 10.60 -8.33 12.68
N TRP A 247 10.12 -7.25 12.08
CA TRP A 247 9.59 -7.26 10.71
C TRP A 247 10.62 -7.79 9.71
N PHE A 248 11.87 -7.32 9.82
CA PHE A 248 12.93 -7.79 8.95
C PHE A 248 13.17 -9.30 9.12
N GLN A 249 13.26 -9.78 10.36
CA GLN A 249 13.50 -11.19 10.67
C GLN A 249 12.35 -12.10 10.21
N GLU A 250 11.11 -11.71 10.45
CA GLU A 250 9.92 -12.52 10.14
C GLU A 250 9.59 -12.50 8.65
N GLU A 251 9.65 -11.34 7.99
CA GLU A 251 9.16 -11.18 6.62
C GLU A 251 10.27 -11.10 5.57
N GLN A 252 11.41 -10.48 5.89
CA GLN A 252 12.38 -10.06 4.87
C GLN A 252 13.60 -10.99 4.75
N VAL A 253 13.92 -11.75 5.79
CA VAL A 253 14.98 -12.78 5.75
C VAL A 253 14.61 -13.90 4.79
N SER A 254 13.38 -14.42 4.88
CA SER A 254 12.88 -15.48 3.98
C SER A 254 12.85 -15.03 2.51
N ARG A 255 12.69 -13.73 2.28
CA ARG A 255 12.70 -13.08 0.95
C ARG A 255 14.10 -12.75 0.43
N ARG A 256 15.14 -13.11 1.19
CA ARG A 256 16.55 -12.87 0.84
C ARG A 256 16.89 -11.40 0.57
N SER A 257 16.18 -10.47 1.21
CA SER A 257 16.29 -9.02 0.94
C SER A 257 17.69 -8.42 1.18
N ALA A 258 18.49 -9.04 2.05
CA ALA A 258 19.83 -8.56 2.41
C ALA A 258 20.97 -9.34 1.75
N PHE A 259 20.66 -10.32 0.91
CA PHE A 259 21.65 -11.22 0.32
C PHE A 259 21.93 -10.85 -1.13
N GLU A 260 23.09 -11.26 -1.65
CA GLU A 260 23.31 -11.20 -3.08
C GLU A 260 22.40 -12.18 -3.82
N ARG A 261 22.19 -11.90 -5.10
CA ARG A 261 21.26 -12.62 -5.99
C ARG A 261 21.47 -14.14 -5.96
N ASP A 262 22.72 -14.57 -6.01
CA ASP A 262 23.10 -15.99 -6.18
C ASP A 262 23.91 -16.55 -5.01
N SER A 263 24.01 -15.82 -3.89
CA SER A 263 24.85 -16.22 -2.76
C SER A 263 24.15 -16.05 -1.42
N ASN A 264 24.53 -16.85 -0.42
CA ASN A 264 24.08 -16.69 0.98
C ASN A 264 24.95 -15.69 1.75
N VAL A 265 25.70 -14.85 1.03
CA VAL A 265 26.50 -13.79 1.63
C VAL A 265 25.63 -12.53 1.68
N VAL A 266 25.68 -11.84 2.82
CA VAL A 266 25.04 -10.53 2.96
C VAL A 266 25.67 -9.58 1.96
N ALA A 267 24.84 -8.90 1.18
CA ALA A 267 25.31 -8.09 0.08
C ALA A 267 26.13 -6.90 0.59
N PRO A 268 27.21 -6.51 -0.12
CA PRO A 268 28.10 -5.45 0.33
C PRO A 268 27.40 -4.10 0.49
N TRP A 269 26.39 -3.83 -0.34
CA TRP A 269 25.58 -2.61 -0.28
C TRP A 269 24.58 -2.58 0.88
N PHE A 270 24.41 -3.66 1.65
CA PHE A 270 23.40 -3.72 2.71
C PHE A 270 23.98 -3.27 4.06
N HIS A 271 23.38 -2.24 4.66
CA HIS A 271 23.86 -1.64 5.93
C HIS A 271 22.89 -1.80 7.11
N GLY A 272 21.77 -2.50 6.95
CA GLY A 272 20.82 -2.64 8.04
C GLY A 272 20.27 -1.30 8.53
N ILE A 273 20.07 -1.13 9.84
CA ILE A 273 19.41 0.04 10.43
C ILE A 273 20.45 1.13 10.73
N ILE A 274 20.67 2.00 9.76
CA ILE A 274 21.49 3.22 9.90
C ILE A 274 20.69 4.48 9.57
N SER A 275 21.10 5.60 10.17
CA SER A 275 20.49 6.90 9.92
C SER A 275 20.86 7.46 8.55
N ARG A 276 20.15 8.51 8.13
CA ARG A 276 20.48 9.26 6.91
C ARG A 276 21.89 9.86 6.99
N GLN A 277 22.25 10.48 8.12
CA GLN A 277 23.56 11.13 8.27
C GLN A 277 24.70 10.10 8.20
N GLU A 278 24.55 8.94 8.85
CA GLU A 278 25.55 7.86 8.77
C GLU A 278 25.73 7.35 7.33
N ALA A 279 24.64 7.23 6.57
CA ALA A 279 24.72 6.83 5.17
C ALA A 279 25.45 7.88 4.31
N GLU A 280 25.19 9.17 4.54
CA GLU A 280 25.86 10.27 3.85
C GLU A 280 27.37 10.32 4.19
N GLU A 281 27.74 10.10 5.45
CA GLU A 281 29.14 10.03 5.90
C GLU A 281 29.92 8.90 5.21
N LEU A 282 29.31 7.71 5.10
CA LEU A 282 29.90 6.56 4.41
C LEU A 282 30.11 6.83 2.91
N LEU A 283 29.20 7.60 2.29
CA LEU A 283 29.24 7.93 0.86
C LEU A 283 30.03 9.21 0.53
N MET A 284 30.44 10.00 1.52
CA MET A 284 30.99 11.34 1.28
C MET A 284 32.29 11.31 0.46
N ASN A 285 33.14 10.30 0.69
CA ASN A 285 34.46 10.16 0.08
C ASN A 285 34.52 9.09 -1.01
N THR A 286 33.37 8.64 -1.52
CA THR A 286 33.28 7.63 -2.58
C THR A 286 33.01 8.26 -3.95
N ALA A 287 33.14 7.47 -5.01
CA ALA A 287 32.91 7.92 -6.38
C ALA A 287 31.42 8.23 -6.63
N GLU A 288 31.12 9.11 -7.59
CA GLU A 288 29.76 9.27 -8.12
C GLU A 288 29.20 7.91 -8.57
N GLY A 289 27.93 7.65 -8.26
CA GLY A 289 27.33 6.35 -8.54
C GLY A 289 27.48 5.33 -7.42
N SER A 290 28.23 5.67 -6.36
CA SER A 290 28.31 4.83 -5.17
C SER A 290 26.98 4.84 -4.42
N PHE A 291 26.59 3.69 -3.85
CA PHE A 291 25.30 3.55 -3.18
C PHE A 291 25.34 2.55 -2.04
N LEU A 292 24.37 2.67 -1.14
CA LEU A 292 24.06 1.67 -0.13
C LEU A 292 22.56 1.60 0.14
N THR A 293 22.10 0.50 0.70
CA THR A 293 20.71 0.30 1.11
C THR A 293 20.62 0.12 2.62
N ARG A 294 19.78 0.93 3.24
CA ARG A 294 19.49 0.91 4.68
C ARG A 294 18.03 0.58 4.94
N VAL A 295 17.76 -0.01 6.09
CA VAL A 295 16.42 -0.25 6.63
C VAL A 295 15.98 1.01 7.37
N SER A 296 14.80 1.53 7.03
CA SER A 296 14.29 2.74 7.67
C SER A 296 13.58 2.42 8.98
N GLU A 297 13.77 3.25 10.00
CA GLU A 297 12.98 3.18 11.22
C GLU A 297 11.60 3.86 11.08
N ARG A 298 11.39 4.65 10.01
CA ARG A 298 10.17 5.45 9.80
C ARG A 298 9.11 4.73 8.95
N ILE A 299 9.51 3.74 8.16
CA ILE A 299 8.67 3.00 7.22
C ILE A 299 8.98 1.51 7.27
N TRP A 300 7.98 0.68 6.99
CA TRP A 300 8.17 -0.72 6.66
C TRP A 300 8.77 -0.84 5.25
N GLY A 301 10.10 -0.75 5.15
CA GLY A 301 10.80 -0.75 3.88
C GLY A 301 12.26 -0.34 3.98
N TYR A 302 12.84 -0.04 2.81
CA TYR A 302 14.26 0.28 2.66
C TYR A 302 14.42 1.67 2.06
N ILE A 303 15.61 2.23 2.21
CA ILE A 303 16.01 3.47 1.54
C ILE A 303 17.35 3.21 0.88
N LEU A 304 17.42 3.45 -0.43
CA LEU A 304 18.67 3.44 -1.17
C LEU A 304 19.29 4.84 -1.11
N SER A 305 20.46 4.97 -0.51
CA SER A 305 21.22 6.21 -0.44
C SER A 305 22.29 6.21 -1.52
N TYR A 306 22.40 7.32 -2.25
CA TYR A 306 23.15 7.42 -3.50
C TYR A 306 24.06 8.65 -3.50
N ARG A 307 25.31 8.47 -3.93
CA ARG A 307 26.29 9.54 -4.12
C ARG A 307 26.15 10.18 -5.50
N GLN A 308 25.69 11.43 -5.53
CA GLN A 308 25.69 12.26 -6.74
C GLN A 308 26.94 13.17 -6.76
N GLN A 309 27.22 13.82 -7.90
CA GLN A 309 28.31 14.80 -8.05
C GLN A 309 28.38 15.80 -6.90
N THR A 310 27.24 16.42 -6.59
CA THR A 310 27.12 17.46 -5.56
C THR A 310 26.04 17.09 -4.56
N GLY A 311 26.37 16.13 -3.69
CA GLY A 311 25.53 15.76 -2.54
C GLY A 311 25.07 14.31 -2.60
N PHE A 312 23.88 14.07 -2.08
CA PHE A 312 23.31 12.74 -1.89
C PHE A 312 21.84 12.72 -2.29
N LYS A 313 21.39 11.58 -2.80
CA LYS A 313 19.98 11.31 -3.09
C LYS A 313 19.54 10.08 -2.30
N HIS A 314 18.29 10.08 -1.87
CA HIS A 314 17.69 8.96 -1.15
C HIS A 314 16.44 8.52 -1.90
N PHE A 315 16.30 7.21 -2.07
CA PHE A 315 15.20 6.61 -2.80
C PHE A 315 14.50 5.60 -1.90
N PRO A 316 13.32 5.94 -1.36
CA PRO A 316 12.52 4.99 -0.61
C PRO A 316 12.07 3.83 -1.50
N VAL A 317 12.31 2.62 -1.01
CA VAL A 317 11.95 1.36 -1.66
C VAL A 317 10.77 0.77 -0.92
N ASP A 318 9.65 0.60 -1.63
CA ASP A 318 8.48 -0.08 -1.11
C ASP A 318 8.72 -1.59 -1.10
N ALA A 319 8.59 -2.21 0.07
CA ALA A 319 8.64 -3.66 0.27
C ALA A 319 7.25 -4.27 0.58
N SER A 320 6.18 -3.48 0.47
CA SER A 320 4.81 -3.93 0.73
C SER A 320 4.26 -4.74 -0.44
N GLY A 321 3.47 -5.78 -0.14
CA GLY A 321 2.83 -6.61 -1.18
C GLY A 321 3.74 -7.66 -1.81
N GLY A 322 4.96 -7.81 -1.27
CA GLY A 322 5.84 -8.92 -1.57
C GLY A 322 6.69 -8.78 -2.82
N PHE A 323 6.90 -7.55 -3.26
CA PHE A 323 7.81 -7.14 -4.32
C PHE A 323 8.53 -5.86 -3.87
N TYR A 324 9.59 -5.50 -4.60
CA TYR A 324 10.41 -4.31 -4.35
C TYR A 324 10.29 -3.33 -5.53
N SER A 325 10.08 -2.06 -5.24
CA SER A 325 10.00 -0.99 -6.25
C SER A 325 10.31 0.37 -5.60
N PHE A 326 10.83 1.33 -6.37
CA PHE A 326 10.98 2.69 -5.87
C PHE A 326 9.63 3.38 -5.70
N LEU A 327 9.45 4.09 -4.59
CA LEU A 327 8.19 4.74 -4.26
C LEU A 327 7.78 5.74 -5.34
N GLY A 328 6.65 5.49 -6.01
CA GLY A 328 6.00 6.43 -6.90
C GLY A 328 6.65 6.65 -8.26
N VAL A 329 7.88 6.21 -8.49
CA VAL A 329 8.61 6.42 -9.76
C VAL A 329 8.55 5.19 -10.65
N ASP A 330 8.65 4.00 -10.06
CA ASP A 330 8.88 2.75 -10.79
C ASP A 330 7.61 1.85 -10.84
N PRO A 331 7.04 1.57 -12.03
CA PRO A 331 6.01 0.55 -12.22
C PRO A 331 6.59 -0.87 -12.27
N ILE A 332 7.90 -1.04 -12.46
CA ILE A 332 8.58 -2.32 -12.42
C ILE A 332 8.64 -2.79 -10.97
N ARG A 333 8.29 -4.04 -10.79
CA ARG A 333 8.31 -4.72 -9.51
C ARG A 333 9.35 -5.81 -9.60
N HIS A 334 10.25 -5.81 -8.64
CA HIS A 334 11.32 -6.81 -8.52
C HIS A 334 10.93 -7.84 -7.46
N GLU A 335 11.25 -9.11 -7.71
CA GLU A 335 10.98 -10.18 -6.77
C GLU A 335 11.88 -10.07 -5.53
N THR A 336 13.16 -9.73 -5.74
CA THR A 336 14.13 -9.51 -4.68
C THR A 336 14.71 -8.10 -4.72
N LEU A 337 15.21 -7.62 -3.58
CA LEU A 337 15.91 -6.33 -3.49
C LEU A 337 17.22 -6.35 -4.30
N ALA A 338 17.87 -7.51 -4.39
CA ALA A 338 19.05 -7.71 -5.22
C ALA A 338 18.75 -7.54 -6.72
N ASP A 339 17.59 -8.02 -7.19
CA ASP A 339 17.16 -7.84 -8.58
C ASP A 339 16.88 -6.36 -8.90
N LEU A 340 16.28 -5.62 -7.97
CA LEU A 340 16.07 -4.17 -8.11
C LEU A 340 17.41 -3.45 -8.28
N ILE A 341 18.37 -3.74 -7.41
CA ILE A 341 19.70 -3.13 -7.46
C ILE A 341 20.44 -3.51 -8.73
N HIS A 342 20.41 -4.79 -9.11
CA HIS A 342 21.04 -5.28 -10.33
C HIS A 342 20.45 -4.59 -11.57
N PHE A 343 19.13 -4.45 -11.64
CA PHE A 343 18.46 -3.78 -12.75
C PHE A 343 18.93 -2.32 -12.90
N HIS A 344 19.04 -1.61 -11.77
CA HIS A 344 19.44 -0.20 -11.75
C HIS A 344 20.95 0.05 -11.88
N LYS A 345 21.75 -1.01 -12.09
CA LYS A 345 23.15 -0.82 -12.54
C LYS A 345 23.24 -0.35 -13.98
N ASP A 346 22.29 -0.78 -14.81
CA ASP A 346 22.26 -0.50 -16.26
C ASP A 346 21.09 0.40 -16.68
N GLU A 347 20.09 0.58 -15.82
CA GLU A 347 18.88 1.37 -16.10
C GLU A 347 18.72 2.46 -15.04
N ILE A 348 18.49 3.70 -15.49
CA ILE A 348 18.47 4.85 -14.57
C ILE A 348 17.27 4.80 -13.61
N ILE A 349 17.44 5.34 -12.41
CA ILE A 349 16.38 5.42 -11.39
C ILE A 349 15.41 6.56 -11.70
N THR A 350 15.90 7.72 -12.15
CA THR A 350 15.03 8.82 -12.59
C THR A 350 15.55 9.42 -13.89
N THR A 351 14.65 9.88 -14.76
CA THR A 351 15.03 10.52 -16.02
C THR A 351 15.62 11.92 -15.83
N THR A 352 15.26 12.60 -14.74
CA THR A 352 15.78 13.94 -14.41
C THR A 352 17.19 13.86 -13.82
N GLY A 353 17.46 12.84 -13.01
CA GLY A 353 18.72 12.69 -12.30
C GLY A 353 19.72 11.73 -12.92
N ASN A 354 19.30 10.88 -13.87
CA ASN A 354 20.14 9.90 -14.58
C ASN A 354 20.96 8.98 -13.66
N GLU A 355 20.44 8.64 -12.47
CA GLU A 355 21.19 7.89 -11.48
C GLU A 355 21.31 6.42 -11.88
N LEU A 356 22.56 5.95 -12.02
CA LEU A 356 22.91 4.54 -12.19
C LEU A 356 23.69 4.04 -10.99
N LEU A 357 23.38 2.82 -10.54
CA LEU A 357 24.03 2.18 -9.41
C LEU A 357 25.36 1.56 -9.86
N HIS A 358 26.47 2.23 -9.59
CA HIS A 358 27.79 1.78 -10.04
C HIS A 358 28.48 0.95 -8.97
N GLU A 359 28.83 1.55 -7.83
CA GLU A 359 29.65 0.93 -6.80
C GLU A 359 28.87 0.72 -5.50
N ALA A 360 28.88 -0.51 -4.98
CA ALA A 360 28.33 -0.80 -3.67
C ALA A 360 29.28 -0.25 -2.59
N CYS A 361 28.79 0.68 -1.77
CA CYS A 361 29.49 1.09 -0.55
C CYS A 361 29.42 -0.07 0.45
N GLY A 362 30.59 -0.55 0.87
CA GLY A 362 30.72 -1.69 1.76
C GLY A 362 30.70 -1.33 3.25
N GLN A 363 30.74 -2.37 4.08
CA GLN A 363 30.82 -2.26 5.53
C GLN A 363 32.19 -1.73 5.99
N THR A 364 32.20 -0.74 6.88
CA THR A 364 33.43 -0.18 7.47
C THR A 364 33.55 -0.48 8.97
N ARG A 365 32.43 -0.77 9.66
CA ARG A 365 32.38 -1.02 11.11
C ARG A 365 32.49 -2.51 11.45
N ARG A 366 32.94 -2.80 12.68
CA ARG A 366 32.92 -4.14 13.29
C ARG A 366 32.29 -4.06 14.70
N PRO A 367 31.21 -4.82 15.00
CA PRO A 367 30.48 -5.69 14.08
C PRO A 367 29.82 -4.91 12.92
N PRO A 368 29.45 -5.56 11.80
CA PRO A 368 28.81 -4.91 10.67
C PRO A 368 27.49 -4.22 11.06
N ASP A 369 27.10 -3.17 10.34
CA ASP A 369 25.92 -2.36 10.64
C ASP A 369 24.62 -3.18 10.66
N TYR A 370 24.55 -4.24 9.85
CA TYR A 370 23.41 -5.16 9.80
C TYR A 370 23.39 -6.20 10.94
N SER A 371 24.35 -6.21 11.87
CA SER A 371 24.50 -7.31 12.82
C SER A 371 23.28 -7.54 13.70
N GLU A 372 22.56 -6.47 14.07
CA GLU A 372 21.36 -6.56 14.92
C GLU A 372 20.15 -7.19 14.19
N LEU A 373 20.16 -7.19 12.86
CA LEU A 373 19.05 -7.72 12.06
C LEU A 373 19.08 -9.25 11.96
N PHE A 374 20.24 -9.87 12.14
CA PHE A 374 20.39 -11.31 12.08
C PHE A 374 20.51 -11.88 13.50
N PRO A 375 19.75 -12.93 13.84
CA PRO A 375 19.89 -13.57 15.14
C PRO A 375 21.32 -14.11 15.29
N THR A 376 22.01 -13.72 16.36
CA THR A 376 23.29 -14.33 16.72
C THR A 376 23.07 -15.81 17.01
N PRO A 377 23.89 -16.73 16.48
CA PRO A 377 23.81 -18.13 16.86
C PRO A 377 24.06 -18.22 18.36
N SER A 378 23.06 -18.73 19.10
CA SER A 378 23.18 -19.02 20.53
C SER A 378 24.41 -19.90 20.72
N GLN A 379 25.38 -19.44 21.52
CA GLN A 379 26.50 -20.29 21.89
C GLN A 379 25.93 -21.54 22.57
N PRO A 380 26.30 -22.76 22.14
CA PRO A 380 25.93 -23.96 22.88
C PRO A 380 26.55 -23.85 24.28
N GLN A 381 25.70 -23.95 25.30
CA GLN A 381 26.09 -24.00 26.71
C GLN A 381 26.94 -25.24 27.03
#